data_AF-A0A7J9G8K3-F1
#
_entry.id   AF-A0A7J9G8K3-F1
#
_cell.length_a   1.000
_cell.length_b   1.000
_cell.length_c   1.000
_cell.angle_alpha   90.00
_cell.angle_beta   90.00
_cell.angle_gamma   90.00
#
_symmetry.space_group_name_H-M   'P 1'
#
loop_
_entity.id
_entity.type
_entity.pdbx_description
1 polymer ?
#
loop_
_entity_poly.entity_id
_entity_poly.type
_entity_poly.pdbx_seq_one_letter_code
_entity_poly.pdbx_strand_id
1 'polypeptide(L)'
;MGANYKAWCSGFAPLAVGGDLESVAVQEFSRTLFNMRPDIALSVAQTIFQSDMRQILNLVTVPCHILQSVKDLAVPVVVSEYLHQNLGGESIVEVMSSDGHLPQLSSPDIVIPVLLKHIRYDISVA
;
A
#
# COMPACT_ATOMS: atom_id res chain seq x y z
N MET A 1 -10.86 14.97 -8.39
CA MET A 1 -11.77 13.81 -8.39
C MET A 1 -13.21 14.21 -8.71
N GLY A 2 -13.92 14.96 -7.86
CA GLY A 2 -15.33 15.31 -8.07
C GLY A 2 -15.65 16.15 -9.31
N ALA A 3 -14.77 17.07 -9.71
CA ALA A 3 -14.98 17.93 -10.88
C ALA A 3 -14.59 17.25 -12.22
N ASN A 4 -13.53 16.45 -12.23
CA ASN A 4 -13.07 15.72 -13.40
C ASN A 4 -12.36 14.43 -12.96
N TYR A 5 -13.08 13.32 -13.03
CA TYR A 5 -12.58 12.02 -12.59
C TYR A 5 -11.47 11.51 -13.50
N LYS A 6 -11.63 11.65 -14.82
CA LYS A 6 -10.65 11.18 -15.81
C LYS A 6 -9.29 11.86 -15.65
N ALA A 7 -9.29 13.19 -15.53
CA ALA A 7 -8.05 13.93 -15.31
C ALA A 7 -7.40 13.58 -13.96
N TRP A 8 -8.21 13.34 -12.92
CA TRP A 8 -7.71 12.89 -11.64
C TRP A 8 -7.06 11.51 -11.73
N CYS A 9 -7.66 10.53 -12.42
CA CYS A 9 -7.06 9.20 -12.60
C CYS A 9 -5.71 9.29 -13.32
N SER A 10 -5.63 10.06 -14.41
CA SER A 10 -4.39 10.23 -15.19
C SER A 10 -3.25 10.88 -14.38
N GLY A 11 -3.57 11.77 -13.44
CA GLY A 11 -2.57 12.37 -12.55
C GLY A 11 -2.23 11.51 -11.34
N PHE A 12 -3.21 10.83 -10.75
CA PHE A 12 -3.05 10.07 -9.51
C PHE A 12 -2.32 8.74 -9.73
N ALA A 13 -2.59 8.05 -10.85
CA ALA A 13 -2.01 6.74 -11.11
C ALA A 13 -0.47 6.68 -11.07
N PRO A 14 0.28 7.54 -11.79
CA PRO A 14 1.75 7.53 -11.73
C PRO A 14 2.29 7.91 -10.35
N LEU A 15 1.62 8.81 -9.63
CA LEU A 15 2.02 9.21 -8.28
C LEU A 15 1.88 8.06 -7.27
N ALA A 16 0.81 7.27 -7.37
CA ALA A 16 0.58 6.13 -6.49
C ALA A 16 1.53 4.96 -6.82
N VAL A 17 1.70 4.64 -8.10
CA VAL A 17 2.51 3.48 -8.53
C VAL A 17 4.01 3.75 -8.45
N GLY A 18 4.47 5.01 -8.52
CA GLY A 18 5.90 5.34 -8.38
C GLY A 18 6.75 4.94 -9.59
N GLY A 19 6.27 5.22 -10.82
CA GLY A 19 6.97 4.88 -12.06
C GLY A 19 6.58 5.78 -13.23
N ASP A 20 7.15 5.50 -14.41
CA ASP A 20 6.81 6.22 -15.64
C ASP A 20 5.36 5.95 -16.07
N LEU A 21 4.72 6.94 -16.70
CA LEU A 21 3.38 6.89 -17.28
C LEU A 21 3.21 5.70 -18.24
N GLU A 22 4.26 5.37 -18.97
CA GLU A 22 4.27 4.27 -19.95
C GLU A 22 4.50 2.89 -19.32
N SER A 23 4.75 2.80 -18.01
CA SER A 23 4.93 1.51 -17.35
C SER A 23 3.61 0.72 -17.35
N VAL A 24 3.72 -0.60 -17.55
CA VAL A 24 2.58 -1.52 -17.53
C VAL A 24 1.81 -1.42 -16.20
N ALA A 25 2.52 -1.22 -15.09
CA ALA A 25 1.90 -1.06 -13.77
C ALA A 25 1.03 0.22 -13.68
N VAL A 26 1.50 1.35 -14.22
CA VAL A 26 0.70 2.60 -14.25
C VAL A 26 -0.49 2.47 -15.19
N GLN A 27 -0.32 1.82 -16.34
CA GLN A 27 -1.42 1.58 -17.29
C GLN A 27 -2.49 0.67 -16.67
N GLU A 28 -2.08 -0.42 -16.02
CA GLU A 28 -3.02 -1.33 -15.34
C GLU A 28 -3.74 -0.66 -14.17
N PHE A 29 -3.03 0.12 -13.35
CA PHE A 29 -3.69 0.86 -12.28
C PHE A 29 -4.64 1.94 -12.82
N SER A 30 -4.27 2.64 -13.89
CA SER A 30 -5.15 3.60 -14.57
C SER A 30 -6.41 2.90 -15.10
N ARG A 31 -6.26 1.73 -15.73
CA ARG A 31 -7.37 0.91 -16.25
C ARG A 31 -8.36 0.54 -15.13
N THR A 32 -7.87 0.14 -13.95
CA THR A 32 -8.77 -0.19 -12.83
C THR A 32 -9.45 1.04 -12.23
N LEU A 33 -8.77 2.19 -12.14
CA LEU A 33 -9.39 3.46 -11.76
C LEU A 33 -10.52 3.84 -12.73
N PHE A 34 -10.32 3.69 -14.04
CA PHE A 34 -11.34 3.99 -15.05
C PHE A 34 -12.56 3.06 -14.99
N ASN A 35 -12.41 1.85 -14.44
CA ASN A 35 -13.52 0.92 -14.26
C ASN A 35 -14.38 1.22 -13.03
N MET A 36 -13.95 2.14 -12.15
CA MET A 36 -14.77 2.58 -11.03
C MET A 36 -15.71 3.71 -11.44
N ARG A 37 -16.96 3.63 -10.97
CA ARG A 37 -17.89 4.74 -11.03
C ARG A 37 -17.34 5.94 -10.23
N PRO A 38 -17.33 7.17 -10.79
CA PRO A 38 -16.72 8.33 -10.14
C PRO A 38 -17.27 8.66 -8.75
N ASP A 39 -18.58 8.49 -8.53
CA ASP A 39 -19.25 8.76 -7.26
C ASP A 39 -18.85 7.74 -6.18
N ILE A 40 -18.73 6.47 -6.55
CA ILE A 40 -18.25 5.40 -5.67
C ILE A 40 -16.78 5.65 -5.31
N ALA A 41 -15.94 5.93 -6.31
CA ALA A 41 -14.53 6.18 -6.10
C ALA A 41 -14.34 7.38 -5.15
N LEU A 42 -15.12 8.45 -5.30
CA LEU A 42 -15.05 9.62 -4.41
C LEU A 42 -15.43 9.29 -2.98
N SER A 43 -16.54 8.57 -2.77
CA SER A 43 -16.99 8.15 -1.44
C SER A 43 -15.97 7.26 -0.74
N VAL A 44 -15.38 6.31 -1.47
CA VAL A 44 -14.32 5.43 -0.95
C VAL A 44 -13.06 6.23 -0.62
N ALA A 45 -12.63 7.15 -1.49
CA ALA A 45 -11.48 8.00 -1.23
C ALA A 45 -11.69 8.86 0.02
N GLN A 46 -12.85 9.49 0.17
CA GLN A 46 -13.19 10.25 1.39
C GLN A 46 -13.12 9.38 2.63
N THR A 47 -13.66 8.16 2.55
CA THR A 47 -13.60 7.20 3.66
C THR A 47 -12.16 6.86 4.02
N ILE A 48 -11.31 6.54 3.04
CA ILE A 48 -9.89 6.23 3.26
C ILE A 48 -9.15 7.41 3.91
N PHE A 49 -9.28 8.61 3.33
CA PHE A 49 -8.53 9.79 3.78
C PHE A 49 -9.05 10.42 5.08
N GLN A 50 -10.27 10.11 5.50
CA GLN A 50 -10.87 10.63 6.74
C GLN A 50 -10.92 9.60 7.87
N SER A 51 -10.48 8.37 7.63
CA SER A 51 -10.42 7.33 8.65
C SER A 51 -9.14 7.42 9.48
N ASP A 52 -9.27 7.19 10.79
CA ASP A 52 -8.14 7.04 11.71
C ASP A 52 -8.28 5.72 12.48
N MET A 53 -7.40 4.78 12.16
CA MET A 53 -7.41 3.42 12.71
C MET A 53 -6.33 3.23 13.78
N ARG A 54 -5.66 4.28 14.23
CA ARG A 54 -4.54 4.16 15.19
C ARG A 54 -4.98 3.63 16.55
N GLN A 55 -6.20 3.99 16.98
CA GLN A 55 -6.73 3.62 18.29
C GLN A 55 -7.04 2.12 18.43
N ILE A 56 -7.11 1.37 17.32
CA ILE A 56 -7.44 -0.05 17.35
C ILE A 56 -6.22 -0.97 17.17
N LEU A 57 -5.03 -0.41 16.93
CA LEU A 57 -3.83 -1.22 16.63
C LEU A 57 -3.48 -2.15 17.79
N ASN A 58 -3.60 -1.67 19.04
CA ASN A 58 -3.32 -2.46 20.23
C ASN A 58 -4.30 -3.63 20.46
N LEU A 59 -5.44 -3.64 19.75
CA LEU A 59 -6.42 -4.72 19.81
C LEU A 59 -6.06 -5.88 18.87
N VAL A 60 -5.12 -5.67 17.95
CA VAL A 60 -4.66 -6.70 17.01
C VAL A 60 -3.62 -7.57 17.69
N THR A 61 -4.01 -8.79 18.06
CA THR A 61 -3.16 -9.75 18.80
C THR A 61 -2.61 -10.89 17.95
N VAL A 62 -3.05 -11.02 16.70
CA VAL A 62 -2.52 -12.02 15.76
C VAL A 62 -1.14 -11.59 15.23
N PRO A 63 -0.26 -12.53 14.88
CA PRO A 63 1.03 -12.20 14.26
C PRO A 63 0.88 -11.34 13.01
N CYS A 64 1.66 -10.27 12.91
CA CYS A 64 1.58 -9.31 11.81
C CYS A 64 2.93 -9.16 11.08
N HIS A 65 2.96 -9.49 9.80
CA HIS A 65 4.10 -9.21 8.93
C HIS A 65 3.87 -7.90 8.17
N ILE A 66 4.68 -6.88 8.44
CA ILE A 66 4.55 -5.53 7.91
C ILE A 66 5.59 -5.35 6.81
N LEU A 67 5.13 -5.31 5.56
CA LEU A 67 5.98 -5.17 4.37
C LEU A 67 5.71 -3.82 3.71
N GLN A 68 6.76 -3.08 3.37
CA GLN A 68 6.60 -1.81 2.67
C GLN A 68 7.74 -1.52 1.70
N SER A 69 7.44 -0.75 0.66
CA SER A 69 8.45 -0.12 -0.21
C SER A 69 9.29 0.89 0.58
N VAL A 70 10.55 1.10 0.17
CA VAL A 70 11.41 2.13 0.77
C VAL A 70 10.99 3.54 0.34
N LYS A 71 10.44 3.70 -0.86
CA LYS A 71 9.89 4.98 -1.34
C LYS A 71 8.44 4.84 -1.73
N ASP A 72 7.54 5.14 -0.80
CA ASP A 72 6.10 5.23 -1.05
C ASP A 72 5.63 6.64 -0.70
N LEU A 73 5.01 7.32 -1.67
CA LEU A 73 4.48 8.68 -1.49
C LEU A 73 3.38 8.73 -0.43
N ALA A 74 2.60 7.66 -0.29
CA ALA A 74 1.49 7.56 0.64
C ALA A 74 1.92 7.04 2.02
N VAL A 75 3.01 6.26 2.09
CA VAL A 75 3.42 5.55 3.31
C VAL A 75 4.91 5.80 3.61
N PRO A 76 5.24 6.85 4.37
CA PRO A 76 6.59 7.06 4.86
C PRO A 76 7.12 5.87 5.67
N VAL A 77 8.42 5.59 5.62
CA VAL A 77 9.03 4.41 6.29
C VAL A 77 8.71 4.32 7.78
N VAL A 78 8.63 5.46 8.47
CA VAL A 78 8.27 5.52 9.89
C VAL A 78 6.89 4.94 10.20
N VAL A 79 6.01 4.79 9.21
CA VAL A 79 4.69 4.16 9.41
C VAL A 79 4.81 2.68 9.73
N SER A 80 5.74 1.93 9.09
CA SER A 80 5.94 0.52 9.45
C SER A 80 6.47 0.35 10.88
N GLU A 81 7.38 1.23 11.31
CA GLU A 81 7.88 1.28 12.68
C GLU A 81 6.77 1.63 13.67
N TYR A 82 5.92 2.60 13.31
CA TYR A 82 4.75 2.96 14.11
C TYR A 82 3.80 1.78 14.27
N LEU A 83 3.49 1.06 13.20
CA LEU A 83 2.64 -0.14 13.28
C LEU A 83 3.29 -1.21 14.18
N HIS A 84 4.57 -1.53 13.97
CA HIS A 84 5.29 -2.51 14.76
C HIS A 84 5.28 -2.20 16.26
N GLN A 85 5.38 -0.93 16.63
CA GLN A 85 5.37 -0.49 18.04
C GLN A 85 3.99 -0.45 18.69
N ASN A 86 2.91 -0.34 17.90
CA ASN A 86 1.56 -0.10 18.42
C ASN A 86 0.60 -1.29 18.27
N LEU A 87 1.01 -2.36 17.58
CA LEU A 87 0.24 -3.61 17.52
C LEU A 87 0.28 -4.34 18.87
N GLY A 88 -0.81 -5.04 19.20
CA GLY A 88 -0.95 -5.77 20.47
C GLY A 88 -0.33 -7.17 20.48
N GLY A 89 0.08 -7.69 19.32
CA GLY A 89 0.71 -9.00 19.14
C GLY A 89 2.08 -8.91 18.48
N GLU A 90 2.70 -10.07 18.28
CA GLU A 90 3.99 -10.20 17.60
C GLU A 90 3.95 -9.58 16.20
N SER A 91 4.98 -8.84 15.84
CA SER A 91 5.10 -8.29 14.50
C SER A 91 6.55 -8.23 14.03
N ILE A 92 6.73 -8.25 12.70
CA ILE A 92 8.03 -8.11 12.04
C ILE A 92 7.89 -7.14 10.88
N VAL A 93 8.91 -6.30 10.68
CA VAL A 93 8.98 -5.33 9.59
C VAL A 93 10.02 -5.78 8.57
N GLU A 94 9.68 -5.75 7.28
CA GLU A 94 10.65 -5.85 6.20
C GLU A 94 10.43 -4.71 5.20
N VAL A 95 11.39 -3.79 5.12
CA VAL A 95 11.40 -2.68 4.15
C VAL A 95 12.12 -3.16 2.90
N MET A 96 11.40 -3.18 1.79
CA MET A 96 11.86 -3.70 0.50
C MET A 96 12.52 -2.60 -0.32
N SER A 97 13.55 -2.94 -1.11
CA SER A 97 14.18 -2.03 -2.07
C SER A 97 13.33 -1.82 -3.32
N SER A 98 12.06 -1.48 -3.13
CA SER A 98 11.08 -1.14 -4.17
C SER A 98 10.54 0.27 -3.98
N ASP A 99 10.02 0.84 -5.06
CA ASP A 99 9.40 2.17 -5.09
C ASP A 99 7.89 2.02 -5.40
N GLY A 100 7.09 2.96 -4.91
CA GLY A 100 5.65 3.05 -5.13
C GLY A 100 4.79 2.25 -4.14
N HIS A 101 3.49 2.55 -4.18
CA HIS A 101 2.46 2.00 -3.29
C HIS A 101 1.90 0.63 -3.76
N LEU A 102 2.22 0.23 -4.99
CA LEU A 102 1.76 -1.06 -5.57
C LEU A 102 2.96 -1.91 -6.03
N PRO A 103 3.97 -2.17 -5.17
CA PRO A 103 5.22 -2.81 -5.58
C PRO A 103 5.03 -4.28 -5.98
N GLN A 104 3.95 -4.94 -5.55
CA GLN A 104 3.56 -6.27 -6.03
C GLN A 104 3.20 -6.29 -7.53
N LEU A 105 2.88 -5.13 -8.12
CA LEU A 105 2.60 -4.95 -9.54
C LEU A 105 3.78 -4.32 -10.29
N SER A 106 4.43 -3.31 -9.71
CA SER A 106 5.52 -2.56 -10.37
C SER A 106 6.91 -3.19 -10.20
N SER A 107 7.14 -3.97 -9.14
CA SER A 107 8.42 -4.63 -8.84
C SER A 107 8.22 -6.06 -8.31
N PRO A 108 7.48 -6.93 -9.04
CA PRO A 108 7.14 -8.27 -8.56
C PRO A 108 8.37 -9.17 -8.34
N ASP A 109 9.45 -8.95 -9.08
CA ASP A 109 10.74 -9.61 -8.91
C ASP A 109 11.36 -9.39 -7.53
N ILE A 110 11.08 -8.23 -6.92
CA ILE A 110 11.51 -7.90 -5.56
C ILE A 110 10.46 -8.38 -4.53
N VAL A 111 9.18 -8.09 -4.76
CA VAL A 111 8.13 -8.26 -3.73
C VAL A 111 7.64 -9.69 -3.61
N ILE A 112 7.53 -10.45 -4.69
CA ILE A 112 6.98 -11.81 -4.64
C ILE A 112 7.82 -12.75 -3.77
N PRO A 113 9.17 -12.77 -3.85
CA PRO A 113 10.00 -13.57 -2.95
C PRO A 113 9.79 -13.21 -1.48
N VAL A 114 9.67 -11.91 -1.16
CA VAL A 114 9.45 -11.40 0.21
C VAL A 114 8.08 -11.82 0.71
N LEU A 115 7.02 -11.62 -0.07
CA LEU A 115 5.67 -12.08 0.28
C LEU A 115 5.65 -13.59 0.56
N LEU A 116 6.26 -14.40 -0.30
CA LEU A 116 6.29 -15.85 -0.13
C LEU A 116 7.04 -16.27 1.13
N LYS A 117 8.14 -15.59 1.49
CA LYS A 117 8.84 -15.81 2.76
C LYS A 117 7.89 -15.56 3.94
N HIS A 118 7.24 -14.40 3.98
CA HIS A 118 6.36 -14.00 5.09
C HIS A 118 5.05 -14.78 5.19
N ILE A 119 4.59 -15.39 4.08
CA ILE A 119 3.45 -16.31 4.09
C ILE A 119 3.84 -17.70 4.59
N ARG A 120 5.07 -18.16 4.30
CA ARG A 120 5.50 -19.54 4.56
C ARG A 120 6.13 -19.74 5.93
N TYR A 121 6.63 -18.68 6.56
CA TYR A 121 7.37 -18.75 7.82
C TYR A 121 6.70 -17.89 8.88
N ASP A 122 6.43 -18.51 10.03
CA ASP A 122 5.99 -17.80 11.23
C ASP A 122 7.06 -16.81 11.73
N ILE A 123 6.63 -15.82 12.52
CA ILE A 123 7.55 -14.95 13.25
C ILE A 123 8.31 -15.80 14.27
N SER A 124 9.61 -16.00 14.06
CA SER A 124 10.45 -16.70 15.03
C SER A 124 10.59 -15.82 16.27
N VAL A 125 10.03 -16.27 17.39
CA VAL A 125 10.28 -15.67 18.70
C VAL A 125 11.73 -15.98 19.06
N ALA A 126 12.54 -14.94 19.27
CA ALA A 126 13.88 -15.06 19.84
C ALA A 126 13.80 -15.32 21.35
#